data_AF-A0AA96XQT8-F1
#
_entry.id   AF-A0AA96XQT8-F1
#
_cell.length_a   1.000
_cell.length_b   1.000
_cell.length_c   1.000
_cell.angle_alpha   90.00
_cell.angle_beta   90.00
_cell.angle_gamma   90.00
#
_symmetry.space_group_name_H-M   'P 1'
#
loop_
_entity.id
_entity.type
_entity.pdbx_description
1 polymer ?
#
loop_
_entity_poly.entity_id
_entity_poly.type
_entity_poly.pdbx_seq_one_letter_code
_entity_poly.pdbx_strand_id
1 'polypeptide(L)' 'MYDPASGQWHSAGTLPTALTSAGVVTLVGSGRVLVSGGLGPSGSLSSAGLYSPAP' A
#
# COMPACT_ATOMS: atom_id res chain seq x y z
N MET A 1 -5.15 -5.76 2.81
CA MET A 1 -5.87 -4.79 3.66
C MET A 1 -6.70 -5.56 4.67
N TYR A 2 -6.65 -5.15 5.93
CA TYR A 2 -7.46 -5.78 6.97
C TYR A 2 -8.84 -5.12 7.03
N ASP A 3 -9.90 -5.91 6.97
CA ASP A 3 -11.27 -5.48 7.25
C ASP A 3 -11.65 -5.86 8.70
N PRO A 4 -11.79 -4.89 9.61
CA PRO A 4 -12.17 -5.15 10.99
C PRO A 4 -13.60 -5.70 11.14
N ALA A 5 -14.50 -5.42 10.19
CA ALA A 5 -15.90 -5.82 10.29
C ALA A 5 -16.08 -7.34 10.08
N SER A 6 -15.35 -7.91 9.13
CA SER A 6 -15.31 -9.35 8.87
C SER A 6 -14.14 -10.07 9.55
N GLY A 7 -13.16 -9.33 10.05
CA GLY A 7 -11.91 -9.85 10.62
C GLY A 7 -10.99 -10.48 9.57
N GLN A 8 -11.18 -10.18 8.29
CA GLN A 8 -10.48 -10.82 7.19
C GLN A 8 -9.39 -9.93 6.58
N TRP A 9 -8.45 -10.57 5.89
CA TRP A 9 -7.48 -9.90 5.04
C TRP A 9 -7.91 -10.00 3.57
N HIS A 10 -8.00 -8.86 2.89
CA HIS A 10 -8.27 -8.76 1.46
C HIS A 10 -7.01 -8.36 0.69
N SER A 11 -6.91 -8.76 -0.58
CA SER A 11 -5.84 -8.28 -1.45
C SER A 11 -5.99 -6.78 -1.68
N ALA A 12 -4.92 -6.02 -1.46
CA ALA A 12 -4.87 -4.59 -1.78
C ALA A 12 -4.35 -4.34 -3.21
N GLY A 13 -4.52 -5.31 -4.11
CA GLY A 13 -4.08 -5.24 -5.51
C GLY A 13 -2.58 -5.45 -5.73
N THR A 14 -2.17 -5.21 -6.96
CA THR A 14 -0.79 -5.38 -7.44
C THR A 14 -0.05 -4.05 -7.48
N LEU A 15 1.16 -4.06 -6.95
CA LEU A 15 2.10 -2.96 -7.16
C LEU A 15 2.62 -3.01 -8.61
N PRO A 16 2.69 -1.88 -9.32
CA PRO A 16 3.23 -1.84 -10.68
C PRO A 16 4.75 -2.07 -10.72
N THR A 17 5.45 -1.78 -9.62
CA THR A 17 6.90 -1.95 -9.48
C THR A 17 7.21 -2.72 -8.21
N ALA A 18 8.11 -3.71 -8.31
CA ALA A 18 8.60 -4.44 -7.15
C ALA A 18 9.29 -3.50 -6.15
N LEU A 19 8.99 -3.69 -4.88
CA LEU A 19 9.29 -2.75 -3.81
C LEU A 19 9.54 -3.53 -2.51
N THR A 20 10.63 -3.21 -1.81
CA THR A 20 10.90 -3.70 -0.44
C THR A 20 11.17 -2.52 0.50
N SER A 21 11.08 -2.73 1.82
CA SER A 21 11.43 -1.69 2.82
C SER A 21 10.64 -0.36 2.69
N ALA A 22 9.42 -0.39 2.15
CA ALA A 22 8.55 0.78 2.08
C ALA A 22 7.76 1.01 3.38
N GLY A 23 7.43 2.27 3.63
CA GLY A 23 6.39 2.64 4.57
C GLY A 23 5.01 2.39 3.97
N VAL A 24 4.12 1.75 4.71
CA VAL A 24 2.73 1.53 4.32
C VAL A 24 1.81 2.04 5.43
N VAL A 25 0.85 2.89 5.06
CA VAL A 25 -0.10 3.48 6.01
C VAL A 25 -1.51 3.46 5.44
N THR A 26 -2.49 3.06 6.26
CA THR A 26 -3.91 3.12 5.91
C THR A 26 -4.49 4.47 6.34
N LEU A 27 -5.08 5.21 5.40
CA LEU A 27 -5.78 6.46 5.70
C LEU A 27 -7.18 6.16 6.24
N VAL A 28 -7.33 6.31 7.54
CA VAL A 28 -8.61 6.21 8.26
C VAL A 28 -9.59 7.24 7.69
N GLY A 29 -10.80 6.81 7.37
CA GLY A 29 -11.87 7.64 6.79
C GLY A 29 -12.03 7.54 5.27
N SER A 30 -10.96 7.25 4.53
CA SER A 30 -11.03 7.02 3.06
C SER A 30 -10.82 5.57 2.65
N GLY A 31 -10.31 4.73 3.55
CA GLY A 31 -9.96 3.33 3.25
C GLY A 31 -8.77 3.18 2.29
N ARG A 32 -8.14 4.29 1.88
CA ARG A 32 -7.00 4.29 0.96
C ARG A 32 -5.71 3.92 1.68
N VAL A 33 -4.77 3.35 0.94
CA VAL A 33 -3.44 2.97 1.44
C VAL A 33 -2.39 3.85 0.78
N LEU A 34 -1.58 4.54 1.57
CA LEU A 34 -0.40 5.25 1.07
C LEU A 34 0.82 4.35 1.23
N VAL A 35 1.57 4.21 0.14
CA VAL A 35 2.86 3.54 0.11
C VAL A 35 3.92 4.60 -0.18
N SER A 36 4.94 4.73 0.67
CA SER A 36 5.99 5.74 0.51
C SER A 36 7.39 5.15 0.63
N GLY A 37 8.28 5.64 -0.23
CA GLY A 37 9.68 5.28 -0.24
C GLY A 37 9.94 3.81 -0.58
N GLY A 38 10.98 3.25 0.04
CA GLY A 38 11.41 1.86 -0.13
C GLY A 38 12.60 1.69 -1.06
N LEU A 39 12.86 0.44 -1.42
CA LEU A 39 13.93 -0.02 -2.31
C LEU A 39 13.29 -0.71 -3.51
N GLY A 40 13.47 -0.10 -4.67
CA GLY A 40 13.10 -0.67 -5.96
C GLY A 40 14.31 -1.29 -6.68
N PRO A 41 14.11 -1.79 -7.91
CA PRO A 41 15.18 -2.41 -8.70
C PRO A 41 16.38 -1.48 -8.97
N SER A 42 16.14 -0.16 -8.95
CA SER A 42 17.12 0.88 -9.26
C SER A 42 17.71 1.56 -8.00
N GLY A 43 17.38 1.07 -6.80
CA GLY A 43 17.80 1.66 -5.53
C GLY A 43 16.65 2.31 -4.74
N SER A 44 17.00 3.22 -3.84
CA SER A 44 16.03 3.89 -2.96
C SER A 44 15.03 4.73 -3.75
N LEU A 45 13.76 4.58 -3.40
CA LEU A 45 12.65 5.33 -3.98
C LEU A 45 12.36 6.57 -3.11
N SER A 46 12.22 7.73 -3.74
CA SER A 46 11.73 8.97 -3.12
C SER A 46 10.26 9.25 -3.44
N SER A 47 9.60 8.33 -4.14
CA SER A 47 8.20 8.44 -4.55
C SER A 47 7.21 7.96 -3.48
N ALA A 48 5.99 8.48 -3.54
CA ALA A 48 4.85 7.95 -2.80
C ALA A 48 3.67 7.70 -3.73
N GLY A 49 2.92 6.63 -3.49
CA GLY A 49 1.77 6.21 -4.29
C GLY A 49 0.55 5.98 -3.40
N LEU A 50 -0.61 6.48 -3.83
CA LEU A 50 -1.87 6.26 -3.15
C LEU A 50 -2.64 5.14 -3.84
N TYR A 51 -2.94 4.09 -3.10
CA TYR A 51 -3.73 2.96 -3.56
C TYR A 51 -5.17 3.07 -3.04
N SER A 52 -6.13 2.91 -3.96
CA SER A 52 -7.56 2.83 -3.62
C SER A 52 -7.98 1.37 -3.72
N PRO A 53 -8.22 0.67 -2.60
CA PRO A 53 -8.75 -0.67 -2.68
C PRO A 53 -10.13 -0.68 -3.32
N ALA A 54 -10.37 -1.71 -4.13
CA ALA A 54 -11.68 -1.97 -4.69
C ALA A 54 -12.69 -2.26 -3.55
N PRO A 55 -13.98 -1.96 -3.76
CA PRO A 55 -15.03 -2.24 -2.79
C PRO A 55 -15.07 -3.72 -2.38
#